data_AF-A0A662YBQ4-F1
#
_entry.id   AF-A0A662YBQ4-F1
#
_cell.length_a   1.000
_cell.length_b   1.000
_cell.length_c   1.000
_cell.angle_alpha   90.00
_cell.angle_beta   90.00
_cell.angle_gamma   90.00
#
_symmetry.space_group_name_H-M   'P 1'
#
loop_
_entity.id
_entity.type
_entity.pdbx_description
1 polymer ?
#
loop_
_entity_poly.entity_id
_entity_poly.type
_entity_poly.pdbx_seq_one_letter_code
_entity_poly.pdbx_strand_id
1 'polypeptide(L)'
;MTAPNGAPAAAPQPWRPPTDAESVTYRHQAELPRLPIPTLEETCQRFLDSVCALQTPEEQQQTQRSVESFLASDGPRLQQQLLAYAQDKDSF
;
A
#
# COMPACT_ATOMS: atom_id res chain seq x y z
N MET A 1 13.56 -61.95 -31.92
CA MET A 1 14.61 -61.40 -31.03
C MET A 1 14.84 -59.97 -31.50
N THR A 2 14.51 -58.86 -30.86
CA THR A 2 13.94 -58.49 -29.55
C THR A 2 13.35 -57.11 -29.81
N ALA A 3 12.04 -56.91 -29.63
CA ALA A 3 11.44 -55.57 -29.76
C ALA A 3 11.86 -54.69 -28.57
N PRO A 4 12.18 -53.40 -28.77
CA PRO A 4 12.67 -52.53 -27.70
C PRO A 4 11.54 -52.18 -26.73
N ASN A 5 11.87 -52.29 -25.45
CA ASN A 5 11.07 -51.98 -24.29
C ASN A 5 10.61 -50.50 -24.33
N GLY A 6 9.37 -50.26 -24.76
CA GLY A 6 8.70 -48.99 -24.56
C GLY A 6 8.20 -48.92 -23.13
N ALA A 7 8.87 -48.14 -22.29
CA ALA A 7 8.36 -47.80 -20.97
C ALA A 7 6.92 -47.26 -21.11
N PRO A 8 5.95 -47.70 -20.30
CA PRO A 8 4.59 -47.20 -20.42
C PRO A 8 4.62 -45.70 -20.12
N ALA A 9 4.25 -44.89 -21.11
CA ALA A 9 3.97 -43.48 -20.91
C ALA A 9 2.92 -43.39 -19.80
N ALA A 10 3.34 -42.90 -18.63
CA ALA A 10 2.50 -42.82 -17.45
C ALA A 10 1.20 -42.07 -17.81
N ALA A 11 0.07 -42.62 -17.39
CA ALA A 11 -1.24 -42.01 -17.61
C ALA A 11 -1.22 -40.52 -17.22
N PRO A 12 -1.94 -39.64 -17.93
CA PRO A 12 -1.98 -38.22 -17.59
C PRO A 12 -2.47 -38.08 -16.15
N GLN A 13 -1.66 -37.42 -15.33
CA GLN A 13 -1.97 -37.18 -13.92
C GLN A 13 -3.29 -36.40 -13.83
N PRO A 14 -4.22 -36.79 -12.94
CA PRO A 14 -5.43 -36.01 -12.71
C PRO A 14 -5.06 -34.60 -12.22
N TRP A 15 -5.84 -33.60 -12.63
CA TRP A 15 -5.64 -32.24 -12.15
C TRP A 15 -5.71 -32.19 -10.62
N ARG A 16 -4.76 -31.47 -10.01
CA ARG A 16 -4.75 -31.14 -8.58
C ARG A 16 -4.43 -29.64 -8.42
N PRO A 17 -4.93 -28.97 -7.37
CA PRO A 17 -4.46 -27.65 -7.02
C PRO A 17 -2.98 -27.70 -6.58
N PRO A 18 -2.18 -26.67 -6.88
CA PRO A 18 -0.79 -26.58 -6.40
C PRO A 18 -0.75 -26.48 -4.87
N THR A 19 0.28 -27.08 -4.28
CA THR A 19 0.56 -26.96 -2.85
C THR A 19 1.09 -25.56 -2.50
N ASP A 20 1.05 -25.18 -1.23
CA ASP A 20 1.52 -23.86 -0.77
C ASP A 20 2.98 -23.58 -1.17
N ALA A 21 3.82 -24.63 -1.17
CA ALA A 21 5.21 -24.56 -1.61
C ALA A 21 5.41 -24.44 -3.13
N GLU A 22 4.42 -24.85 -3.94
CA GLU A 22 4.38 -24.68 -5.40
C GLU A 22 3.73 -23.33 -5.79
N SER A 23 3.03 -22.68 -4.86
CA SER A 23 2.33 -21.42 -5.07
C SER A 23 3.27 -20.22 -4.98
N VAL A 24 3.21 -19.34 -5.97
CA VAL A 24 4.03 -18.11 -6.03
C VAL A 24 3.28 -16.86 -5.58
N THR A 25 1.98 -16.97 -5.26
CA THR A 25 1.09 -15.83 -5.01
C THR A 25 1.54 -14.93 -3.86
N TYR A 26 2.06 -15.52 -2.77
CA TYR A 26 2.47 -14.78 -1.57
C TYR A 26 3.98 -14.83 -1.29
N ARG A 27 4.78 -15.37 -2.23
CA ARG A 27 6.21 -15.62 -1.99
C ARG A 27 7.03 -14.37 -1.65
N HIS A 28 6.57 -13.19 -2.10
CA HIS A 28 7.20 -11.90 -1.83
C HIS A 28 6.43 -11.06 -0.79
N GLN A 29 5.38 -11.60 -0.17
CA GLN A 29 4.53 -10.85 0.76
C GLN A 29 5.33 -10.31 1.96
N ALA A 30 6.31 -11.08 2.44
CA ALA A 30 7.20 -10.68 3.52
C ALA A 30 8.32 -9.69 3.08
N GLU A 31 8.52 -9.53 1.77
CA GLU A 31 9.54 -8.64 1.19
C GLU A 31 8.97 -7.26 0.82
N LEU A 32 7.65 -7.07 0.92
CA LEU A 32 7.01 -5.81 0.58
C LEU A 32 7.48 -4.71 1.54
N PRO A 33 7.93 -3.56 1.02
CA PRO A 33 8.33 -2.45 1.86
C PRO A 33 7.11 -1.88 2.58
N ARG A 34 7.33 -1.40 3.81
CA ARG A 34 6.31 -0.66 4.55
C ARG A 34 5.98 0.65 3.82
N LEU A 35 4.70 1.02 3.84
CA LEU A 35 4.23 2.26 3.24
C LEU A 35 4.80 3.46 4.01
N PRO A 36 5.54 4.37 3.35
CA PRO A 36 6.07 5.55 4.01
C PRO A 36 4.95 6.55 4.31
N ILE A 37 4.99 7.15 5.49
CA ILE A 37 4.08 8.24 5.85
C ILE A 37 4.72 9.56 5.41
N PRO A 38 4.06 10.34 4.53
CA PRO A 38 4.57 11.63 4.08
C PRO A 38 4.61 12.65 5.22
N THR A 39 5.35 13.75 5.03
CA THR A 39 5.33 14.85 5.99
C THR A 39 3.94 15.49 6.04
N LEU A 40 3.65 16.14 7.17
CA LEU A 40 2.35 16.77 7.39
C LEU A 40 2.18 17.94 6.41
N GLU A 41 3.22 18.72 6.22
CA GLU A 41 3.28 19.89 5.35
C GLU A 41 3.05 19.51 3.88
N GLU A 42 3.72 18.46 3.38
CA GLU A 42 3.50 17.97 2.01
C GLU A 42 2.06 17.48 1.81
N THR A 43 1.50 16.81 2.81
CA THR A 43 0.12 16.31 2.75
C THR A 43 -0.88 17.48 2.72
N CYS A 44 -0.68 18.47 3.58
CA CYS A 44 -1.48 19.69 3.62
C CYS A 44 -1.38 20.48 2.30
N GLN A 45 -0.20 20.58 1.70
CA GLN A 45 -0.02 21.25 0.41
C GLN A 45 -0.78 20.53 -0.71
N ARG A 46 -0.63 19.20 -0.81
CA ARG A 46 -1.36 18.40 -1.82
C ARG A 46 -2.87 18.49 -1.64
N PHE A 47 -3.34 18.56 -0.39
CA PHE A 47 -4.74 18.80 -0.09
C PHE A 47 -5.22 20.15 -0.64
N LEU A 48 -4.49 21.24 -0.37
CA LEU A 48 -4.81 22.58 -0.89
C LEU A 48 -4.82 22.62 -2.42
N ASP A 49 -3.86 21.97 -3.07
CA ASP A 49 -3.79 21.89 -4.54
C ASP A 49 -4.99 21.13 -5.12
N SER A 50 -5.42 20.06 -4.44
CA SER A 50 -6.53 19.21 -4.88
C SER A 50 -7.88 19.92 -4.76
N VAL A 51 -8.11 20.66 -3.67
CA VAL A 51 -9.38 21.37 -3.45
C VAL A 51 -9.47 22.71 -4.19
N CYS A 52 -8.34 23.30 -4.58
CA CYS A 52 -8.28 24.57 -5.31
C CYS A 52 -9.14 24.54 -6.59
N ALA A 53 -9.13 23.43 -7.33
CA ALA A 53 -9.90 23.28 -8.57
C ALA A 53 -11.43 23.25 -8.34
N LEU A 54 -11.87 23.05 -7.09
CA LEU A 54 -13.27 22.92 -6.70
C LEU A 54 -13.80 24.15 -5.95
N GLN A 55 -12.94 25.11 -5.62
CA GLN A 55 -13.25 26.22 -4.73
C GLN A 55 -13.15 27.57 -5.44
N THR A 56 -13.96 28.53 -4.99
CA THR A 56 -13.79 29.94 -5.34
C THR A 56 -12.56 30.52 -4.63
N PRO A 57 -12.04 31.69 -5.07
CA PRO A 57 -10.90 32.31 -4.40
C PRO A 57 -11.10 32.60 -2.91
N GLU A 58 -12.33 32.96 -2.50
CA GLU A 58 -12.66 33.22 -1.09
C GLU A 58 -12.62 31.94 -0.24
N GLU A 59 -13.23 30.86 -0.75
CA GLU A 59 -13.20 29.55 -0.11
C GLU A 59 -11.78 29.00 -0.01
N GLN A 60 -10.97 29.17 -1.06
CA GLN A 60 -9.58 28.73 -1.06
C GLN A 60 -8.75 29.48 0.00
N GLN A 61 -8.96 30.79 0.18
CA GLN A 61 -8.31 31.54 1.26
C GLN A 61 -8.74 31.05 2.65
N GLN A 62 -10.03 30.75 2.83
CA GLN A 62 -10.52 30.23 4.10
C GLN A 62 -9.95 28.84 4.41
N THR A 63 -9.83 27.99 3.39
CA THR A 63 -9.19 26.67 3.51
C THR A 63 -7.71 26.80 3.87
N GLN A 64 -6.97 27.70 3.23
CA GLN A 64 -5.56 27.97 3.56
C GLN A 64 -5.37 28.36 5.02
N ARG A 65 -6.17 29.30 5.54
CA ARG A 65 -6.12 29.70 6.97
C ARG A 65 -6.42 28.54 7.90
N SER A 66 -7.33 27.65 7.50
CA SER A 66 -7.70 26.47 8.28
C SER A 66 -6.55 25.47 8.33
N VAL A 67 -5.86 25.26 7.21
CA VAL A 67 -4.65 24.43 7.12
C VAL A 67 -3.50 25.02 7.94
N GLU A 68 -3.26 26.33 7.86
CA GLU A 68 -2.25 27.02 8.67
C GLU A 68 -2.52 26.87 10.18
N SER A 69 -3.77 27.07 10.60
CA SER A 69 -4.20 26.87 11.98
C SER A 69 -3.97 25.43 12.43
N PHE A 70 -4.31 24.45 11.58
CA PHE A 70 -4.09 23.04 11.87
C PHE A 70 -2.60 22.70 12.02
N LEU A 71 -1.75 23.18 11.12
CA LEU A 71 -0.30 23.00 11.18
C LEU A 71 0.32 23.63 12.44
N ALA A 72 -0.25 24.75 12.92
CA ALA A 72 0.22 25.43 14.12
C ALA A 72 -0.32 24.84 15.44
N SER A 73 -1.36 23.99 15.39
CA SER A 73 -2.05 23.47 16.56
C SER A 73 -2.03 21.94 16.64
N ASP A 74 -3.12 21.28 16.25
CA ASP A 74 -3.31 19.84 16.44
C ASP A 74 -2.51 18.97 15.46
N GLY A 75 -2.17 19.50 14.29
CA GLY A 75 -1.53 18.75 13.21
C GLY A 75 -0.27 18.01 13.64
N PRO A 76 0.74 18.69 14.22
CA PRO A 76 1.97 18.03 14.65
C PRO A 76 1.74 16.94 15.70
N ARG A 77 0.83 17.16 16.65
CA ARG A 77 0.48 16.18 17.68
C ARG A 77 -0.14 14.92 17.05
N LEU A 78 -1.09 15.11 16.13
CA LEU A 78 -1.76 14.00 15.44
C LEU A 78 -0.80 13.23 14.53
N GLN A 79 0.10 13.93 13.83
CA GLN A 79 1.15 13.32 13.01
C GLN A 79 2.08 12.44 13.86
N GLN A 80 2.48 12.92 15.05
CA GLN A 80 3.27 12.11 15.98
C GLN A 80 2.53 10.85 16.45
N GLN A 81 1.24 10.96 16.74
CA GLN A 81 0.41 9.80 17.09
C GLN A 81 0.31 8.80 15.94
N LEU A 82 0.16 9.28 14.70
CA LEU A 82 0.15 8.45 13.50
C LEU A 82 1.49 7.73 13.31
N LEU A 83 2.62 8.42 13.45
CA LEU A 83 3.96 7.84 13.36
C LEU A 83 4.25 6.83 14.49
N ALA A 84 3.71 7.04 15.69
CA ALA A 84 3.82 6.07 16.78
C ALA A 84 3.01 4.80 16.48
N TYR A 85 1.79 4.96 16.01
CA TYR A 85 0.95 3.85 15.53
C TYR A 85 1.63 3.11 14.36
N ALA A 86 2.38 3.85 13.54
CA ALA A 86 3.13 3.33 12.39
C ALA A 86 4.25 2.34 12.73
N GLN A 87 4.61 2.21 14.01
CA GLN A 87 5.70 1.33 14.42
C GLN A 87 5.20 -0.10 14.67
N ASP A 88 3.93 -0.23 15.07
CA ASP A 88 3.35 -1.48 15.58
C ASP A 88 2.70 -2.35 14.49
N LYS A 89 2.34 -1.80 13.33
CA LYS A 89 1.69 -2.56 12.23
C LYS A 89 2.54 -2.65 10.97
N ASP A 90 2.27 -3.67 10.16
CA ASP A 90 2.91 -3.82 8.84
C ASP A 90 2.19 -3.03 7.73
N SER A 91 0.97 -2.54 8.00
CA SER A 91 0.18 -1.66 7.11
C SER A 91 -0.79 -0.80 7.93
N PHE A 92 -1.01 0.45 7.50
CA PHE A 92 -1.87 1.46 8.16
C PHE A 92 -2.99 1.95 7.24
#